data_AF-A0A9D1LXA0-F1
#
_entry.id   AF-A0A9D1LXA0-F1
#
_cell.length_a   1.000
_cell.length_b   1.000
_cell.length_c   1.000
_cell.angle_alpha   90.00
_cell.angle_beta   90.00
_cell.angle_gamma   90.00
#
_symmetry.space_group_name_H-M   'P 1'
#
loop_
_entity.id
_entity.type
_entity.pdbx_description
1 polymer ?
#
loop_
_entity_poly.entity_id
_entity_poly.type
_entity_poly.pdbx_seq_one_letter_code
_entity_poly.pdbx_strand_id
1 'polypeptide(L)'
;MNEILIAVLIVAAMGLIIGLILAVASVIMAVPKDEKAEAVLEVLPGANCGACGYSGCSGYAKALAHGEAQPGLCSPGGEECVKAIAKVLGVEAGAIERKTAVVKCDGTAENSPLKMEYQGITTCAAAAALHGGTKNCSYGCIGFGDCVNVCEYDAIAIEDNVARINPAKCKSCGMCVKTCPKHLISIVPLKKQAVVMCSNCDKGAAATAACRTACIACMKCAKTCPVGAIKIENLHAVVNPQLCTGCGECAKVCPKNCIGMMQ
;
A
#
# COMPACT_ATOMS: atom_id res chain seq x y z
N MET A 1 31.26 -53.99 -28.80
CA MET A 1 30.86 -54.14 -27.38
C MET A 1 31.79 -53.38 -26.43
N ASN A 2 33.11 -53.40 -26.63
CA ASN A 2 34.06 -52.58 -25.86
C ASN A 2 33.86 -51.06 -26.00
N GLU A 3 33.60 -50.55 -27.20
CA GLU A 3 33.47 -49.08 -27.41
C GLU A 3 32.26 -48.48 -26.70
N ILE A 4 31.12 -49.18 -26.72
CA ILE A 4 29.91 -48.77 -26.00
C ILE A 4 30.16 -48.79 -24.49
N LEU A 5 30.86 -49.81 -23.99
CA LEU A 5 31.19 -49.93 -22.57
C LEU A 5 32.13 -48.79 -22.11
N ILE A 6 33.11 -48.42 -22.94
CA ILE A 6 34.03 -47.31 -22.68
C ILE A 6 33.28 -45.97 -22.66
N ALA A 7 32.37 -45.73 -23.62
CA ALA A 7 31.57 -44.51 -23.66
C ALA A 7 30.68 -44.37 -22.40
N VAL A 8 30.03 -45.46 -21.98
CA VAL A 8 29.20 -45.48 -20.77
C VAL A 8 30.04 -45.21 -19.51
N LEU A 9 31.24 -45.81 -19.41
CA LEU A 9 32.13 -45.60 -18.27
C LEU A 9 32.63 -44.15 -18.17
N ILE A 10 32.97 -43.52 -19.31
CA ILE A 10 33.42 -42.12 -19.33
C ILE A 10 32.29 -41.19 -18.86
N VAL A 11 31.07 -41.38 -19.36
CA VAL A 11 29.92 -40.56 -18.96
C VAL A 11 29.57 -40.77 -17.49
N ALA A 12 29.59 -42.02 -16.99
CA ALA A 12 29.34 -42.32 -15.59
C ALA A 12 30.40 -41.71 -14.66
N ALA A 13 31.68 -41.79 -15.04
CA ALA A 13 32.78 -41.20 -14.28
C ALA A 13 32.68 -39.67 -14.24
N MET A 14 32.40 -39.03 -15.37
CA MET A 14 32.19 -37.58 -15.42
C MET A 14 30.98 -37.16 -14.58
N GLY A 15 29.87 -37.90 -14.64
CA GLY A 15 28.69 -37.63 -13.83
C GLY A 15 28.98 -37.73 -12.33
N LEU A 16 29.76 -38.73 -11.91
CA LEU A 16 30.14 -38.92 -10.52
C LEU A 16 31.08 -37.82 -10.02
N ILE A 17 32.07 -37.41 -10.85
CA ILE A 17 32.99 -36.32 -10.53
C ILE A 17 32.24 -34.99 -10.41
N ILE A 18 31.40 -34.66 -11.39
CA ILE A 18 30.62 -33.42 -11.39
C ILE A 18 29.63 -33.42 -10.22
N GLY A 19 28.98 -34.55 -9.94
CA GLY A 19 28.09 -34.70 -8.79
C GLY A 19 28.80 -34.48 -7.46
N LEU A 20 30.02 -35.02 -7.29
CA LEU A 20 30.82 -34.80 -6.09
C LEU A 20 31.22 -33.33 -5.93
N ILE A 21 31.64 -32.68 -7.03
CA ILE A 21 32.00 -31.26 -7.02
C ILE A 21 30.78 -30.41 -6.63
N LEU A 22 29.60 -30.70 -7.18
CA LEU A 22 28.36 -29.98 -6.83
C LEU A 22 27.95 -30.23 -5.37
N ALA A 23 28.10 -31.46 -4.86
CA ALA A 23 27.81 -31.77 -3.47
C ALA A 23 28.74 -30.99 -2.52
N VAL A 24 30.05 -30.98 -2.78
CA VAL A 24 31.03 -30.21 -1.99
C VAL A 24 30.75 -28.70 -2.09
N ALA A 25 30.49 -28.19 -3.28
CA ALA A 25 30.14 -26.79 -3.49
C ALA A 25 28.86 -26.40 -2.75
N SER A 26 27.85 -27.29 -2.69
CA SER A 26 26.60 -27.04 -1.97
C SER A 26 26.78 -26.91 -0.46
N VAL A 27 27.73 -27.67 0.12
CA VAL A 27 28.02 -27.61 1.56
C VAL A 27 28.88 -26.40 1.89
N ILE A 28 29.88 -26.08 1.05
CA ILE A 28 30.75 -24.91 1.26
C ILE A 28 29.96 -23.59 1.09
N MET A 29 29.01 -23.55 0.15
CA MET A 29 28.15 -22.37 -0.07
C MET A 29 26.86 -22.39 0.76
N ALA A 30 26.68 -23.35 1.67
CA ALA A 30 25.52 -23.39 2.55
C ALA A 30 25.56 -22.17 3.49
N VAL A 31 24.59 -21.27 3.31
CA VAL A 31 24.43 -20.10 4.17
C VAL A 31 23.90 -20.58 5.52
N PRO A 32 24.53 -20.20 6.66
CA PRO A 32 24.03 -20.55 7.98
C PRO A 32 22.59 -20.05 8.13
N LYS A 33 21.68 -20.98 8.41
CA LYS A 33 20.28 -20.68 8.66
C LYS A 33 20.13 -20.14 10.07
N ASP A 34 19.60 -18.93 10.19
CA ASP A 34 19.20 -18.40 11.48
C ASP A 34 17.87 -19.06 11.88
N GLU A 35 17.94 -20.02 12.80
CA GLU A 35 16.77 -20.77 13.30
C GLU A 35 15.67 -19.84 13.85
N LYS A 36 16.05 -18.71 14.45
CA LYS A 36 15.07 -17.73 14.94
C LYS A 36 14.40 -17.01 13.78
N ALA A 37 15.16 -16.62 12.76
CA ALA A 37 14.60 -15.98 11.58
C ALA A 37 13.67 -16.93 10.81
N GLU A 38 14.01 -18.22 10.71
CA GLU A 38 13.12 -19.23 10.11
C GLU A 38 11.83 -19.41 10.92
N ALA A 39 11.93 -19.55 12.25
CA ALA A 39 10.76 -19.68 13.12
C ALA A 39 9.83 -18.45 13.06
N VAL A 40 10.39 -17.23 12.97
CA VAL A 40 9.60 -16.01 12.78
C VAL A 40 8.96 -15.99 11.38
N LEU A 41 9.68 -16.45 10.35
CA LEU A 41 9.17 -16.46 8.97
C LEU A 41 7.96 -17.38 8.80
N GLU A 42 7.93 -18.53 9.47
CA GLU A 42 6.79 -19.46 9.46
C GLU A 42 5.51 -18.86 10.06
N VAL A 43 5.66 -17.93 11.00
CA VAL A 43 4.54 -17.25 11.67
C VAL A 43 4.03 -16.04 10.87
N LEU A 44 4.84 -15.49 9.98
CA LEU A 44 4.45 -14.36 9.15
C LEU A 44 3.43 -14.79 8.08
N PRO A 45 2.50 -13.91 7.67
CA PRO A 45 1.46 -14.22 6.69
C PRO A 45 1.98 -14.46 5.26
N GLY A 46 3.29 -14.42 5.01
CA GLY A 46 3.88 -14.69 3.68
C GLY A 46 3.56 -13.67 2.57
N ALA A 47 2.83 -12.59 2.87
CA ALA A 47 2.33 -11.65 1.87
C ALA A 47 3.42 -10.85 1.11
N ASN A 48 4.65 -10.78 1.62
CA ASN A 48 5.80 -10.10 0.99
C ASN A 48 5.53 -8.68 0.45
N CYS A 49 4.60 -7.94 1.07
CA CYS A 49 4.14 -6.64 0.57
C CYS A 49 5.08 -5.47 0.89
N GLY A 50 6.05 -5.65 1.81
CA GLY A 50 6.99 -4.61 2.21
C GLY A 50 6.40 -3.45 3.03
N ALA A 51 5.12 -3.53 3.44
CA ALA A 51 4.45 -2.47 4.20
C ALA A 51 5.12 -2.14 5.56
N CYS A 52 5.86 -3.09 6.12
CA CYS A 52 6.65 -2.91 7.34
C CYS A 52 7.97 -2.14 7.13
N GLY A 53 8.34 -1.79 5.89
CA GLY A 53 9.58 -1.09 5.57
C GLY A 53 10.78 -2.00 5.25
N TYR A 54 10.59 -3.31 5.29
CA TYR A 54 11.62 -4.32 4.96
C TYR A 54 11.40 -4.93 3.56
N SER A 55 12.42 -5.59 3.01
CA SER A 55 12.41 -6.17 1.65
C SER A 55 11.38 -7.27 1.42
N GLY A 56 10.75 -7.79 2.48
CA GLY A 56 9.75 -8.85 2.44
C GLY A 56 9.59 -9.51 3.80
N CYS A 57 8.84 -10.61 3.86
CA CYS A 57 8.65 -11.37 5.10
C CYS A 57 9.98 -11.92 5.62
N SER A 58 10.85 -12.44 4.73
CA SER A 58 12.17 -12.95 5.12
C SER A 58 13.11 -11.85 5.64
N GLY A 59 13.09 -10.67 5.02
CA GLY A 59 13.86 -9.51 5.48
C GLY A 59 13.40 -9.03 6.86
N TYR A 60 12.08 -8.97 7.08
CA TYR A 60 11.53 -8.61 8.39
C TYR A 60 11.82 -9.66 9.46
N ALA A 61 11.74 -10.95 9.12
CA ALA A 61 12.04 -12.05 10.03
C ALA A 61 13.51 -12.04 10.50
N LYS A 62 14.46 -11.79 9.59
CA LYS A 62 15.88 -11.61 9.94
C LYS A 62 16.09 -10.41 10.86
N ALA A 63 15.49 -9.27 10.55
CA ALA A 63 15.61 -8.07 11.39
C ALA A 63 15.02 -8.27 12.79
N LEU A 64 13.92 -9.03 12.90
CA LEU A 64 13.34 -9.43 14.19
C LEU A 64 14.26 -10.38 14.98
N ALA A 65 14.85 -11.37 14.33
CA ALA A 65 15.78 -12.31 14.97
C ALA A 65 17.04 -11.62 15.51
N HIS A 66 17.50 -10.58 14.82
CA HIS A 66 18.68 -9.79 15.19
C HIS A 66 18.36 -8.63 16.16
N GLY A 67 17.10 -8.40 16.52
CA GLY A 67 16.69 -7.29 17.39
C GLY A 67 16.73 -5.91 16.73
N GLU A 68 16.87 -5.84 15.41
CA GLU A 68 16.87 -4.61 14.61
C GLU A 68 15.45 -4.10 14.31
N ALA A 69 14.42 -4.89 14.61
CA ALA A 69 13.02 -4.59 14.36
C ALA A 69 12.14 -4.85 15.58
N GLN A 70 11.04 -4.11 15.70
CA GLN A 70 10.03 -4.35 16.73
C GLN A 70 8.94 -5.33 16.23
N PRO A 71 8.44 -6.24 17.10
CA PRO A 71 7.20 -6.97 16.84
C PRO A 71 6.04 -5.98 16.75
N GLY A 72 5.23 -6.06 15.70
CA GLY A 72 4.09 -5.14 15.51
C GLY A 72 4.04 -4.43 14.15
N LEU A 73 5.13 -4.47 13.39
CA LEU A 73 5.21 -3.76 12.11
C LEU A 73 4.48 -4.49 10.96
N CYS A 74 4.18 -5.78 11.12
CA CYS A 74 3.44 -6.55 10.12
C CYS A 74 1.95 -6.18 10.13
N SER A 75 1.60 -5.14 9.37
CA SER A 75 0.21 -4.70 9.24
C SER A 75 -0.76 -5.83 8.80
N PRO A 76 -0.41 -6.70 7.83
CA PRO A 76 -1.32 -7.76 7.43
C PRO A 76 -1.53 -8.87 8.47
N GLY A 77 -0.49 -9.14 9.27
CA GLY A 77 -0.53 -10.21 10.27
C GLY A 77 -1.41 -9.90 11.47
N GLY A 78 -1.63 -8.61 11.79
CA GLY A 78 -2.47 -8.19 12.90
C GLY A 78 -2.00 -8.71 14.26
N GLU A 79 -2.91 -8.72 15.24
CA GLU A 79 -2.63 -9.06 16.64
C GLU A 79 -2.14 -10.50 16.83
N GLU A 80 -2.73 -11.46 16.11
CA GLU A 80 -2.36 -12.87 16.26
C GLU A 80 -0.93 -13.14 15.78
N CYS A 81 -0.52 -12.54 14.66
CA CYS A 81 0.85 -12.66 14.17
C CYS A 81 1.86 -12.06 15.16
N VAL A 82 1.54 -10.92 15.77
CA VAL A 82 2.44 -10.25 16.73
C VAL A 82 2.60 -11.06 18.01
N LYS A 83 1.51 -11.64 18.54
CA LYS A 83 1.59 -12.54 19.70
C LYS A 83 2.46 -13.76 19.41
N ALA A 84 2.31 -14.35 18.22
CA ALA A 84 3.08 -15.50 17.82
C ALA A 84 4.57 -15.13 17.61
N ILE A 85 4.89 -13.99 17.00
CA ILE A 85 6.25 -13.46 16.89
C ILE A 85 6.86 -13.21 18.27
N ALA A 86 6.11 -12.57 19.18
CA ALA A 86 6.54 -12.28 20.54
C ALA A 86 6.88 -13.57 21.31
N LYS A 87 6.08 -14.62 21.15
CA LYS A 87 6.34 -15.95 21.71
C LYS A 87 7.62 -16.58 21.17
N VAL A 88 7.88 -16.46 19.86
CA VAL A 88 9.10 -16.99 19.23
C VAL A 88 10.35 -16.23 19.71
N LEU A 89 10.25 -14.91 19.86
CA LEU A 89 11.37 -14.05 20.24
C LEU A 89 11.59 -13.94 21.76
N GLY A 90 10.62 -14.38 22.58
CA GLY A 90 10.67 -14.24 24.04
C GLY A 90 10.57 -12.79 24.53
N VAL A 91 9.92 -11.92 23.76
CA VAL A 91 9.73 -10.49 24.07
C VAL A 91 8.26 -10.18 24.31
N GLU A 92 7.96 -9.05 24.94
CA GLU A 92 6.57 -8.60 25.07
C GLU A 92 5.98 -8.24 23.69
N ALA A 93 4.67 -8.50 23.53
CA ALA A 93 3.95 -8.15 22.32
C ALA A 93 3.93 -6.63 22.16
N GLY A 94 4.56 -6.12 21.10
CA GLY A 94 4.61 -4.68 20.81
C GLY A 94 3.23 -4.10 20.50
N ALA A 95 3.11 -2.78 20.66
CA ALA A 95 1.87 -2.07 20.36
C ALA A 95 1.58 -2.10 18.84
N ILE A 96 0.33 -2.41 18.48
CA ILE A 96 -0.13 -2.43 17.09
C ILE A 96 -0.98 -1.20 16.84
N GLU A 97 -0.47 -0.29 16.03
CA GLU A 97 -1.28 0.78 15.46
C GLU A 97 -2.00 0.24 14.22
N ARG A 98 -3.31 -0.02 14.32
CA ARG A 98 -4.11 -0.39 13.15
C ARG A 98 -4.12 0.76 12.14
N LYS A 99 -3.96 0.41 10.87
CA LYS A 99 -3.96 1.36 9.75
C LYS A 99 -4.93 0.90 8.68
N THR A 100 -5.41 1.84 7.88
CA THR A 100 -6.24 1.56 6.71
C THR A 100 -5.77 2.40 5.53
N ALA A 101 -6.02 1.92 4.32
CA ALA A 101 -5.88 2.72 3.12
C ALA A 101 -7.11 3.63 2.95
N VAL A 102 -6.88 4.86 2.49
CA VAL A 102 -7.92 5.84 2.14
C VAL A 102 -7.65 6.39 0.75
N VAL A 103 -8.72 6.60 -0.02
CA VAL A 103 -8.64 7.18 -1.37
C VAL A 103 -8.90 8.67 -1.27
N LYS A 104 -7.93 9.49 -1.67
CA LYS A 104 -8.00 10.96 -1.66
C LYS A 104 -8.77 11.52 -2.86
N CYS A 105 -9.96 10.97 -3.11
CA CYS A 105 -10.80 11.42 -4.20
C CYS A 105 -12.28 11.22 -3.86
N ASP A 106 -13.05 12.28 -4.08
CA ASP A 106 -14.52 12.25 -4.08
C ASP A 106 -15.12 12.81 -5.38
N GLY A 107 -14.37 12.68 -6.49
CA GLY A 107 -14.83 13.04 -7.83
C GLY A 107 -15.72 11.96 -8.42
N THR A 108 -16.89 11.73 -7.84
CA THR A 108 -17.96 10.88 -8.41
C THR A 108 -18.38 11.38 -9.79
N ALA A 109 -19.18 10.61 -10.52
CA ALA A 109 -19.69 11.02 -11.84
C ALA A 109 -20.46 12.37 -11.79
N GLU A 110 -21.13 12.67 -10.68
CA GLU A 110 -21.78 13.97 -10.45
C GLU A 110 -20.77 15.09 -10.20
N ASN A 111 -19.75 14.82 -9.38
CA ASN A 111 -18.77 15.84 -8.99
C ASN A 111 -17.75 16.14 -10.09
N SER A 112 -17.33 15.13 -10.86
CA SER A 112 -16.39 15.25 -11.97
C SER A 112 -16.86 14.39 -13.14
N PRO A 113 -17.61 14.97 -14.09
CA PRO A 113 -18.15 14.23 -15.23
C PRO A 113 -17.03 13.73 -16.14
N LEU A 114 -17.36 12.74 -16.97
CA LEU A 114 -16.43 12.21 -17.97
C LEU A 114 -16.24 13.22 -19.09
N LYS A 115 -14.99 13.46 -19.49
CA LYS A 115 -14.65 14.34 -20.63
C LYS A 115 -14.52 13.59 -21.95
N MET A 116 -14.43 12.26 -21.89
CA MET A 116 -14.27 11.38 -23.04
C MET A 116 -14.84 10.00 -22.74
N GLU A 117 -15.25 9.30 -23.78
CA GLU A 117 -15.51 7.86 -23.74
C GLU A 117 -14.19 7.13 -24.02
N TYR A 118 -13.81 6.20 -23.14
CA TYR A 118 -12.56 5.47 -23.26
C TYR A 118 -12.80 4.12 -23.93
N GLN A 119 -12.17 3.91 -25.08
CA GLN A 119 -12.16 2.64 -25.79
C GLN A 119 -10.72 2.12 -25.82
N GLY A 120 -10.43 1.14 -24.96
CA GLY A 120 -9.08 0.61 -24.79
C GLY A 120 -9.01 -0.44 -23.68
N ILE A 121 -7.81 -0.73 -23.21
CA ILE A 121 -7.56 -1.68 -22.13
C ILE A 121 -8.14 -1.11 -20.83
N THR A 122 -9.07 -1.83 -20.19
CA THR A 122 -9.79 -1.37 -18.99
C THR A 122 -8.92 -1.43 -17.73
N THR A 123 -7.87 -0.61 -17.67
CA THR A 123 -7.00 -0.41 -16.50
C THR A 123 -6.75 1.06 -16.24
N CYS A 124 -6.66 1.45 -14.98
CA CYS A 124 -6.35 2.83 -14.60
C CYS A 124 -5.01 3.25 -15.20
N ALA A 125 -4.02 2.36 -15.23
CA ALA A 125 -2.71 2.62 -15.82
C ALA A 125 -2.81 3.01 -17.31
N ALA A 126 -3.57 2.25 -18.11
CA ALA A 126 -3.75 2.55 -19.53
C ALA A 126 -4.55 3.85 -19.75
N ALA A 127 -5.64 4.05 -19.01
CA ALA A 127 -6.42 5.28 -19.12
C ALA A 127 -5.67 6.52 -18.62
N ALA A 128 -4.79 6.39 -17.63
CA ALA A 128 -4.01 7.51 -17.10
C ALA A 128 -3.10 8.14 -18.18
N ALA A 129 -2.64 7.35 -19.15
CA ALA A 129 -1.81 7.81 -20.26
C ALA A 129 -2.58 8.70 -21.26
N LEU A 130 -3.91 8.63 -21.29
CA LEU A 130 -4.75 9.44 -22.19
C LEU A 130 -5.29 10.67 -21.45
N HIS A 131 -4.62 11.81 -21.63
CA HIS A 131 -5.01 13.10 -21.03
C HIS A 131 -5.24 13.05 -19.51
N GLY A 132 -4.52 12.17 -18.80
CA GLY A 132 -4.67 12.02 -17.36
C GLY A 132 -5.94 11.28 -16.93
N GLY A 133 -6.62 10.54 -17.81
CA GLY A 133 -7.79 9.73 -17.48
C GLY A 133 -9.08 10.27 -18.10
N THR A 134 -10.17 9.57 -17.82
CA THR A 134 -11.48 9.75 -18.47
C THR A 134 -12.32 10.88 -17.88
N LYS A 135 -12.04 11.28 -16.63
CA LYS A 135 -12.75 12.35 -15.94
C LYS A 135 -12.25 13.73 -16.36
N ASN A 136 -13.10 14.73 -16.19
CA ASN A 136 -12.73 16.12 -16.37
C ASN A 136 -11.56 16.51 -15.44
N CYS A 137 -11.55 16.00 -14.22
CA CYS A 137 -10.42 16.10 -13.31
C CYS A 137 -9.31 15.09 -13.65
N SER A 138 -8.21 15.58 -14.21
CA SER A 138 -7.01 14.80 -14.55
C SER A 138 -6.26 14.22 -13.32
N TYR A 139 -6.57 14.70 -12.12
CA TYR A 139 -6.01 14.23 -10.85
C TYR A 139 -6.91 13.20 -10.15
N GLY A 140 -8.15 13.01 -10.61
CA GLY A 140 -9.13 12.18 -9.93
C GLY A 140 -8.91 10.67 -10.13
N CYS A 141 -9.63 9.88 -9.33
CA CYS A 141 -9.72 8.44 -9.50
C CYS A 141 -10.37 8.15 -10.86
N ILE A 142 -9.75 7.26 -11.66
CA ILE A 142 -10.26 6.89 -12.98
C ILE A 142 -11.46 5.95 -12.87
N GLY A 143 -11.42 5.00 -11.92
CA GLY A 143 -12.53 4.09 -11.64
C GLY A 143 -12.43 2.71 -12.31
N PHE A 144 -11.32 2.37 -12.98
CA PHE A 144 -11.16 1.05 -13.64
C PHE A 144 -10.67 -0.09 -12.73
N GLY A 145 -10.40 0.17 -11.46
CA GLY A 145 -10.26 -0.92 -10.49
C GLY A 145 -8.91 -1.62 -10.39
N ASP A 146 -7.80 -1.08 -10.92
CA ASP A 146 -6.45 -1.66 -10.68
C ASP A 146 -6.17 -1.92 -9.20
N CYS A 147 -6.61 -1.01 -8.32
CA CYS A 147 -6.53 -1.19 -6.87
C CYS A 147 -7.42 -2.31 -6.32
N VAL A 148 -8.57 -2.58 -6.94
CA VAL A 148 -9.46 -3.71 -6.61
C VAL A 148 -8.78 -5.02 -7.01
N ASN A 149 -8.22 -5.07 -8.22
CA ASN A 149 -7.58 -6.28 -8.77
C ASN A 149 -6.37 -6.76 -7.96
N VAL A 150 -5.65 -5.86 -7.28
CA VAL A 150 -4.50 -6.22 -6.43
C VAL A 150 -4.88 -6.47 -4.96
N CYS A 151 -6.16 -6.31 -4.58
CA CYS A 151 -6.58 -6.44 -3.20
C CYS A 151 -7.03 -7.89 -2.90
N GLU A 152 -6.20 -8.64 -2.18
CA GLU A 152 -6.52 -10.02 -1.77
C GLU A 152 -7.52 -10.12 -0.60
N TYR A 153 -8.01 -8.99 -0.10
CA TYR A 153 -8.86 -8.91 1.10
C TYR A 153 -10.27 -8.41 0.80
N ASP A 154 -10.62 -8.23 -0.48
CA ASP A 154 -11.90 -7.67 -0.93
C ASP A 154 -12.30 -6.40 -0.18
N ALA A 155 -11.30 -5.55 0.10
CA ALA A 155 -11.46 -4.34 0.88
C ALA A 155 -11.80 -3.12 0.01
N ILE A 156 -11.73 -3.23 -1.32
CA ILE A 156 -11.89 -2.10 -2.24
C ILE A 156 -13.02 -2.39 -3.21
N ALA A 157 -13.91 -1.40 -3.40
CA ALA A 157 -14.97 -1.43 -4.40
C ALA A 157 -14.95 -0.14 -5.23
N ILE A 158 -15.43 -0.19 -6.47
CA ILE A 158 -15.66 1.01 -7.27
C ILE A 158 -17.13 1.41 -7.11
N GLU A 159 -17.36 2.60 -6.58
CA GLU A 159 -18.68 3.22 -6.42
C GLU A 159 -18.65 4.56 -7.15
N ASP A 160 -19.59 4.80 -8.08
CA ASP A 160 -19.68 6.02 -8.88
C ASP A 160 -18.35 6.44 -9.54
N ASN A 161 -17.64 5.48 -10.13
CA ASN A 161 -16.32 5.64 -10.74
C ASN A 161 -15.21 6.05 -9.75
N VAL A 162 -15.38 5.87 -8.45
CA VAL A 162 -14.34 6.16 -7.44
C VAL A 162 -14.10 4.92 -6.58
N ALA A 163 -12.83 4.63 -6.33
CA ALA A 163 -12.46 3.58 -5.40
C ALA A 163 -12.83 3.96 -3.95
N ARG A 164 -13.52 3.06 -3.25
CA ARG A 164 -13.87 3.14 -1.84
C ARG A 164 -13.23 1.97 -1.12
N ILE A 165 -12.69 2.22 0.07
CA ILE A 165 -11.98 1.21 0.86
C ILE A 165 -12.74 0.99 2.15
N ASN A 166 -13.08 -0.27 2.44
CA ASN A 166 -13.67 -0.69 3.70
C ASN A 166 -12.56 -0.87 4.76
N PRO A 167 -12.50 -0.02 5.80
CA PRO A 167 -11.45 -0.09 6.81
C PRO A 167 -11.48 -1.37 7.66
N ALA A 168 -12.64 -2.04 7.78
CA ALA A 168 -12.76 -3.28 8.54
C ALA A 168 -12.08 -4.47 7.85
N LYS A 169 -12.06 -4.47 6.52
CA LYS A 169 -11.41 -5.51 5.71
C LYS A 169 -9.96 -5.18 5.36
N CYS A 170 -9.62 -3.90 5.29
CA CYS A 170 -8.29 -3.45 4.89
C CYS A 170 -7.21 -3.94 5.87
N LYS A 171 -6.16 -4.57 5.34
CA LYS A 171 -4.98 -5.02 6.08
C LYS A 171 -3.76 -4.09 5.94
N SER A 172 -3.98 -2.92 5.34
CA SER A 172 -2.96 -1.89 5.05
C SER A 172 -1.64 -2.45 4.49
N CYS A 173 -1.72 -3.40 3.56
CA CYS A 173 -0.55 -4.00 2.88
C CYS A 173 0.10 -3.06 1.85
N GLY A 174 -0.56 -1.98 1.44
CA GLY A 174 0.00 -0.98 0.52
C GLY A 174 0.01 -1.35 -0.97
N MET A 175 -0.46 -2.53 -1.35
CA MET A 175 -0.51 -2.94 -2.77
C MET A 175 -1.33 -1.98 -3.63
N CYS A 176 -2.46 -1.50 -3.12
CA CYS A 176 -3.29 -0.50 -3.78
C CYS A 176 -2.58 0.86 -3.94
N VAL A 177 -1.73 1.25 -2.99
CA VAL A 177 -0.93 2.48 -3.07
C VAL A 177 0.09 2.37 -4.20
N LYS A 178 0.77 1.23 -4.29
CA LYS A 178 1.80 0.98 -5.32
C LYS A 178 1.21 0.90 -6.73
N THR A 179 0.04 0.27 -6.89
CA THR A 179 -0.57 0.09 -8.23
C THR A 179 -1.27 1.33 -8.75
N CYS A 180 -1.72 2.24 -7.87
CA CYS A 180 -2.48 3.41 -8.28
C CYS A 180 -1.62 4.38 -9.12
N PRO A 181 -1.86 4.53 -10.44
CA PRO A 181 -1.04 5.39 -11.30
C PRO A 181 -1.22 6.88 -10.99
N LYS A 182 -2.23 7.23 -10.19
CA LYS A 182 -2.54 8.60 -9.75
C LYS A 182 -2.04 8.89 -8.33
N HIS A 183 -1.50 7.89 -7.63
CA HIS A 183 -1.03 8.02 -6.24
C HIS A 183 -2.08 8.62 -5.28
N LEU A 184 -3.35 8.29 -5.49
CA LEU A 184 -4.47 8.81 -4.70
C LEU A 184 -4.71 8.07 -3.40
N ILE A 185 -4.09 6.90 -3.23
CA ILE A 185 -4.32 6.04 -2.08
C ILE A 185 -3.20 6.25 -1.08
N SER A 186 -3.53 6.48 0.19
CA SER A 186 -2.55 6.60 1.27
C SER A 186 -2.96 5.76 2.46
N ILE A 187 -1.98 5.23 3.19
CA ILE A 187 -2.21 4.53 4.44
C ILE A 187 -2.25 5.56 5.59
N VAL A 188 -3.29 5.47 6.40
CA VAL A 188 -3.49 6.33 7.59
C VAL A 188 -3.83 5.46 8.81
N PRO A 189 -3.50 5.89 10.04
CA PRO A 189 -3.96 5.23 11.26
C PRO A 189 -5.48 5.13 11.33
N LEU A 190 -6.01 3.99 11.73
CA LEU A 190 -7.45 3.80 11.93
C LEU A 190 -7.85 4.41 13.29
N LYS A 191 -8.03 5.72 13.28
CA LYS A 191 -8.53 6.51 14.41
C LYS A 191 -9.43 7.62 13.90
N LYS A 192 -10.24 8.19 14.79
CA LYS A 192 -11.06 9.36 14.47
C LYS A 192 -10.18 10.52 13.99
N GLN A 193 -10.26 10.86 12.71
CA GLN A 193 -9.47 11.95 12.11
C GLN A 193 -10.10 12.50 10.84
N ALA A 194 -9.66 13.69 10.43
CA ALA A 194 -10.04 14.28 9.15
C ALA A 194 -9.18 13.71 8.01
N VAL A 195 -9.79 13.46 6.86
CA VAL A 195 -9.12 13.01 5.64
C VAL A 195 -9.57 13.90 4.48
N VAL A 196 -8.60 14.49 3.76
CA VAL A 196 -8.91 15.29 2.58
C VAL A 196 -9.12 14.36 1.38
N MET A 197 -10.32 14.38 0.83
CA MET A 197 -10.75 13.53 -0.29
C MET A 197 -10.48 14.21 -1.64
N CYS A 198 -9.36 14.92 -1.75
CA CYS A 198 -8.97 15.63 -2.97
C CYS A 198 -7.44 15.68 -3.08
N SER A 199 -6.94 15.47 -4.29
CA SER A 199 -5.52 15.66 -4.67
C SER A 199 -5.37 16.46 -5.97
N ASN A 200 -6.39 17.23 -6.34
CA ASN A 200 -6.29 18.18 -7.45
C ASN A 200 -5.29 19.30 -7.09
N CYS A 201 -4.36 19.56 -8.00
CA CYS A 201 -3.30 20.56 -7.82
C CYS A 201 -3.49 21.81 -8.71
N ASP A 202 -4.68 22.00 -9.27
CA ASP A 202 -5.02 23.16 -10.09
C ASP A 202 -5.36 24.38 -9.22
N LYS A 203 -5.23 25.58 -9.80
CA LYS A 203 -5.65 26.82 -9.15
C LYS A 203 -7.18 26.91 -9.14
N GLY A 204 -7.76 27.47 -8.07
CA GLY A 204 -9.17 27.33 -7.68
C GLY A 204 -10.24 27.38 -8.78
N ALA A 205 -10.13 28.26 -9.78
CA ALA A 205 -11.07 28.32 -10.90
C ALA A 205 -11.00 27.07 -11.79
N ALA A 206 -9.80 26.65 -12.19
CA ALA A 206 -9.57 25.43 -12.96
C ALA A 206 -9.95 24.18 -12.16
N ALA A 207 -9.59 24.13 -10.87
CA ALA A 207 -9.98 23.04 -9.97
C ALA A 207 -11.51 22.89 -9.88
N THR A 208 -12.23 24.01 -9.73
CA THR A 208 -13.70 24.01 -9.65
C THR A 208 -14.36 23.64 -10.98
N ALA A 209 -13.78 24.06 -12.11
CA ALA A 209 -14.26 23.65 -13.43
C ALA A 209 -14.08 22.14 -13.66
N ALA A 210 -13.00 21.56 -13.13
CA ALA A 210 -12.70 20.13 -13.25
C ALA A 210 -13.53 19.25 -12.30
N CYS A 211 -13.78 19.71 -11.07
CA CYS A 211 -14.55 18.96 -10.08
C CYS A 211 -15.26 19.88 -9.06
N ARG A 212 -16.54 19.60 -8.81
CA ARG A 212 -17.39 20.34 -7.87
C ARG A 212 -16.86 20.31 -6.43
N THR A 213 -16.27 19.19 -6.01
CA THR A 213 -15.69 18.98 -4.67
C THR A 213 -14.18 19.20 -4.63
N ALA A 214 -13.57 19.79 -5.67
CA ALA A 214 -12.14 20.07 -5.65
C ALA A 214 -11.74 21.05 -4.54
N CYS A 215 -10.64 20.77 -3.84
CA CYS A 215 -10.01 21.73 -2.95
C CYS A 215 -9.54 22.94 -3.76
N ILE A 216 -9.77 24.15 -3.24
CA ILE A 216 -9.38 25.41 -3.88
C ILE A 216 -8.29 26.16 -3.09
N ALA A 217 -7.57 25.47 -2.20
CA ALA A 217 -6.51 26.04 -1.37
C ALA A 217 -6.89 27.28 -0.54
N CYS A 218 -8.17 27.47 -0.16
CA CYS A 218 -8.64 28.70 0.51
C CYS A 218 -8.14 28.91 1.95
N MET A 219 -7.35 27.99 2.50
CA MET A 219 -6.77 28.03 3.86
C MET A 219 -7.75 28.05 5.04
N LYS A 220 -9.08 28.06 4.83
CA LYS A 220 -10.07 28.07 5.93
C LYS A 220 -9.86 26.90 6.91
N CYS A 221 -9.73 25.68 6.39
CA CYS A 221 -9.51 24.49 7.21
C CYS A 221 -8.20 24.56 8.01
N ALA A 222 -7.13 25.10 7.41
CA ALA A 222 -5.83 25.25 8.07
C ALA A 222 -5.91 26.27 9.22
N LYS A 223 -6.57 27.41 9.01
CA LYS A 223 -6.73 28.46 10.03
C LYS A 223 -7.65 28.05 11.18
N THR A 224 -8.69 27.27 10.90
CA THR A 224 -9.65 26.81 11.92
C THR A 224 -9.10 25.65 12.76
N CYS A 225 -8.04 24.97 12.32
CA CYS A 225 -7.52 23.81 13.03
C CYS A 225 -6.84 24.22 14.35
N PRO A 226 -7.36 23.80 15.53
CA PRO A 226 -6.82 24.26 16.82
C PRO A 226 -5.41 23.73 17.11
N VAL A 227 -5.04 22.61 16.48
CA VAL A 227 -3.79 21.90 16.66
C VAL A 227 -2.84 22.04 15.46
N GLY A 228 -3.21 22.84 14.46
CA GLY A 228 -2.37 23.06 13.27
C GLY A 228 -2.10 21.80 12.44
N ALA A 229 -2.99 20.81 12.46
CA ALA A 229 -2.80 19.53 11.76
C ALA A 229 -2.93 19.63 10.23
N ILE A 230 -3.40 20.75 9.67
CA ILE A 230 -3.67 20.90 8.23
C ILE A 230 -2.70 21.89 7.61
N LYS A 231 -2.03 21.46 6.54
CA LYS A 231 -1.18 22.30 5.68
C LYS A 231 -1.76 22.38 4.28
N ILE A 232 -1.43 23.46 3.57
CA ILE A 232 -1.73 23.57 2.15
C ILE A 232 -0.45 23.29 1.37
N GLU A 233 -0.47 22.26 0.54
CA GLU A 233 0.66 21.81 -0.26
C GLU A 233 0.15 21.56 -1.68
N ASN A 234 0.90 21.98 -2.71
CA ASN A 234 0.50 21.79 -4.11
C ASN A 234 -0.95 22.18 -4.39
N LEU A 235 -1.39 23.33 -3.87
CA LEU A 235 -2.74 23.88 -4.06
C LEU A 235 -3.90 22.99 -3.54
N HIS A 236 -3.64 22.05 -2.62
CA HIS A 236 -4.68 21.35 -1.87
C HIS A 236 -4.32 21.20 -0.39
N ALA A 237 -5.31 20.83 0.43
CA ALA A 237 -5.11 20.61 1.85
C ALA A 237 -4.59 19.19 2.13
N VAL A 238 -3.63 19.08 3.06
CA VAL A 238 -3.05 17.83 3.55
C VAL A 238 -3.19 17.80 5.07
N VAL A 239 -3.75 16.72 5.60
CA VAL A 239 -3.89 16.51 7.05
C VAL A 239 -2.73 15.67 7.54
N ASN A 240 -2.09 16.06 8.65
CA ASN A 240 -1.16 15.25 9.40
C ASN A 240 -1.92 14.39 10.43
N PRO A 241 -1.97 13.05 10.27
CA PRO A 241 -2.66 12.16 11.19
C PRO A 241 -2.12 12.21 12.63
N GLN A 242 -0.84 12.53 12.82
CA GLN A 242 -0.21 12.52 14.15
C GLN A 242 -0.72 13.66 15.03
N LEU A 243 -1.03 14.81 14.42
CA LEU A 243 -1.55 15.98 15.13
C LEU A 243 -3.08 16.01 15.18
N CYS A 244 -3.76 15.37 14.24
CA CYS A 244 -5.21 15.44 14.13
C CYS A 244 -5.90 14.76 15.33
N THR A 245 -6.75 15.51 16.01
CA THR A 245 -7.59 15.03 17.13
C THR A 245 -8.97 14.53 16.69
N GLY A 246 -9.32 14.70 15.41
CA GLY A 246 -10.63 14.30 14.89
C GLY A 246 -11.81 15.17 15.35
N CYS A 247 -11.58 16.42 15.74
CA CYS A 247 -12.63 17.35 16.18
C CYS A 247 -13.65 17.71 15.09
N GLY A 248 -13.28 17.66 13.81
CA GLY A 248 -14.19 17.86 12.67
C GLY A 248 -14.47 19.32 12.29
N GLU A 249 -13.92 20.31 12.99
CA GLU A 249 -14.14 21.74 12.68
C GLU A 249 -13.70 22.11 11.25
N CYS A 250 -12.61 21.52 10.78
CA CYS A 250 -12.12 21.72 9.42
C CYS A 250 -13.10 21.26 8.34
N ALA A 251 -13.86 20.19 8.57
CA ALA A 251 -14.85 19.67 7.64
C ALA A 251 -16.05 20.63 7.54
N LYS A 252 -16.51 21.17 8.67
CA LYS A 252 -17.63 22.13 8.73
C LYS A 252 -17.37 23.42 7.95
N VAL A 253 -16.14 23.93 8.00
CA VAL A 253 -15.79 25.22 7.35
C VAL A 253 -15.38 25.08 5.88
N CYS A 254 -15.28 23.86 5.35
CA CYS A 254 -14.81 23.61 3.99
C CYS A 254 -15.90 23.93 2.96
N PRO A 255 -15.78 25.00 2.14
CA PRO A 255 -16.85 25.40 1.21
C PRO A 255 -17.08 24.39 0.07
N LYS A 256 -16.13 23.46 -0.13
CA LYS A 256 -16.15 22.45 -1.20
C LYS A 256 -16.50 21.06 -0.66
N ASN A 257 -16.74 20.92 0.64
CA ASN A 257 -17.04 19.66 1.32
C ASN A 257 -16.05 18.51 1.00
N CYS A 258 -14.79 18.83 0.73
CA CYS A 258 -13.78 17.87 0.29
C CYS A 258 -13.01 17.21 1.45
N ILE A 259 -13.50 17.33 2.68
CA ILE A 259 -12.87 16.79 3.90
C ILE A 259 -13.87 15.82 4.55
N GLY A 260 -13.54 14.54 4.51
CA GLY A 260 -14.27 13.49 5.19
C GLY A 260 -13.78 13.28 6.61
N MET A 261 -14.64 12.71 7.45
CA MET A 261 -14.29 12.27 8.80
C MET A 261 -14.23 10.74 8.81
N MET A 262 -13.07 10.21 9.18
CA MET A 262 -12.91 8.78 9.45
C MET A 262 -13.36 8.50 10.88
N GLN A 263 -14.08 7.38 11.07
CA GLN A 263 -14.58 6.90 12.35
C GLN A 263 -13.78 5.68 12.79
#